data_AF-A0A532AM37-F1
#
_entry.id   AF-A0A532AM37-F1
#
_cell.length_a   1.000
_cell.length_b   1.000
_cell.length_c   1.000
_cell.angle_alpha   90.00
_cell.angle_beta   90.00
_cell.angle_gamma   90.00
#
_symmetry.space_group_name_H-M   'P 1'
#
loop_
_entity.id
_entity.type
_entity.pdbx_description
1 polymer ?
#
loop_
_entity_poly.entity_id
_entity_poly.type
_entity_poly.pdbx_seq_one_letter_code
_entity_poly.pdbx_strand_id
1 'polypeptide(L)'
;MGVVLNIENGKREAASIKDLIDLTAADMGRVNKLILSKAGSDVEMIPEIANHLISSGGKRLRPMLTLASAQMFGYSGEGHVKLATSVEFMHTATLLHDDVV
;
A
#
# COMPACT_ATOMS: atom_id res chain seq x y z
N MET A 1 8.13 25.79 32.27
CA MET A 1 9.17 24.79 32.58
C MET A 1 9.28 23.86 31.39
N GLY A 2 10.37 23.93 30.62
CA GLY A 2 10.59 23.03 29.48
C GLY A 2 11.21 21.72 29.97
N VAL A 3 10.62 20.59 29.59
CA VAL A 3 11.20 19.27 29.84
C VAL A 3 12.13 18.95 28.68
N VAL A 4 13.41 18.79 28.95
CA VAL A 4 14.38 18.27 27.98
C VAL A 4 14.36 16.75 28.10
N LEU A 5 13.76 16.08 27.11
CA LEU A 5 13.82 14.63 26.98
C LEU A 5 15.16 14.26 26.34
N ASN A 6 16.06 13.69 27.13
CA ASN A 6 17.24 13.01 26.61
C ASN A 6 16.78 11.71 25.94
N ILE A 7 16.71 11.72 24.60
CA ILE A 7 16.59 10.48 23.84
C ILE A 7 17.98 9.85 23.88
N GLU A 8 18.20 8.95 24.83
CA GLU A 8 19.40 8.12 24.85
C GLU A 8 19.53 7.40 23.50
N ASN A 9 20.74 7.38 22.95
CA ASN A 9 21.11 6.64 21.75
C ASN A 9 21.03 5.12 22.03
N GLY A 10 19.83 4.60 22.31
CA GLY A 10 19.54 3.20 22.18
C GLY A 10 19.93 2.80 20.75
N LYS A 11 20.71 1.71 20.63
CA LYS A 11 21.11 1.13 19.34
C LYS A 11 19.94 1.27 18.37
N ARG A 12 20.06 2.12 17.34
CA ARG A 12 19.01 2.25 16.31
C ARG A 12 18.76 0.84 15.78
N GLU A 13 17.64 0.24 16.17
CA GLU A 13 17.20 -1.01 15.57
C GLU A 13 17.18 -0.79 14.05
N ALA A 14 17.58 -1.81 13.30
CA ALA A 14 17.61 -1.71 11.85
C ALA A 14 16.22 -1.26 11.36
N ALA A 15 16.16 -0.16 10.60
CA ALA A 15 14.91 0.39 10.13
C ALA A 15 14.11 -0.69 9.38
N SER A 16 12.90 -0.98 9.86
CA SER A 16 12.03 -2.04 9.35
C SER A 16 10.65 -1.47 9.05
N ILE A 17 10.01 -2.00 8.01
CA ILE A 17 8.62 -1.70 7.68
C ILE A 17 7.64 -2.74 8.25
N LYS A 18 8.14 -3.69 9.06
CA LYS A 18 7.36 -4.79 9.62
C LYS A 18 6.11 -4.29 10.36
N ASP A 19 6.27 -3.26 11.20
CA ASP A 19 5.15 -2.73 11.98
C ASP A 19 4.07 -2.12 11.07
N LEU A 20 4.46 -1.50 9.95
CA LEU A 20 3.52 -0.97 8.96
C LEU A 20 2.80 -2.10 8.22
N ILE A 21 3.52 -3.19 7.89
CA ILE A 21 2.93 -4.39 7.28
C ILE A 21 1.89 -4.99 8.23
N ASP A 22 2.27 -5.19 9.50
CA ASP A 22 1.41 -5.79 10.50
C ASP A 22 0.16 -4.92 10.77
N LEU A 23 0.34 -3.60 10.87
CA LEU A 23 -0.73 -2.62 11.05
C LEU A 23 -1.77 -2.66 9.91
N THR A 24 -1.30 -2.84 8.68
CA THR A 24 -2.13 -2.71 7.48
C THR A 24 -2.56 -4.04 6.87
N ALA A 25 -2.13 -5.17 7.44
CA ALA A 25 -2.32 -6.52 6.87
C ALA A 25 -3.79 -6.84 6.53
N ALA A 26 -4.72 -6.53 7.44
CA ALA A 26 -6.14 -6.80 7.25
C ALA A 26 -6.71 -6.02 6.05
N ASP A 27 -6.45 -4.71 5.98
CA ASP A 27 -6.94 -3.86 4.90
C ASP A 27 -6.20 -4.10 3.58
N MET A 28 -4.92 -4.47 3.62
CA MET A 28 -4.16 -4.89 2.44
C MET A 28 -4.76 -6.14 1.79
N GLY A 29 -5.29 -7.07 2.58
CA GLY A 29 -6.06 -8.20 2.04
C GLY A 29 -7.31 -7.74 1.26
N ARG A 30 -7.95 -6.64 1.69
CA ARG A 30 -9.14 -6.07 1.03
C ARG A 30 -8.76 -5.29 -0.22
N VAL A 31 -7.65 -4.55 -0.19
CA VAL A 31 -7.06 -3.89 -1.36
C VAL A 31 -6.73 -4.92 -2.44
N ASN A 32 -6.07 -6.03 -2.09
CA ASN A 32 -5.72 -7.07 -3.06
C ASN A 32 -6.97 -7.70 -3.71
N LYS A 33 -8.01 -7.98 -2.91
CA LYS A 33 -9.29 -8.47 -3.44
C LYS A 33 -9.95 -7.45 -4.37
N LEU A 34 -9.91 -6.16 -4.03
CA LEU A 34 -10.50 -5.11 -4.85
C LEU A 34 -9.75 -4.96 -6.18
N ILE A 35 -8.41 -5.01 -6.17
CA ILE A 35 -7.59 -5.00 -7.39
C ILE A 35 -7.99 -6.14 -8.33
N LEU A 36 -8.05 -7.38 -7.83
CA LEU A 36 -8.48 -8.54 -8.62
C LEU A 36 -9.88 -8.36 -9.20
N SER A 37 -10.82 -7.85 -8.39
CA SER A 37 -12.20 -7.63 -8.84
C SER A 37 -12.32 -6.58 -9.94
N LYS A 38 -11.34 -5.67 -10.06
CA LYS A 38 -11.30 -4.61 -11.09
C LYS A 38 -10.50 -5.00 -12.33
N ALA A 39 -9.83 -6.15 -12.29
CA ALA A 39 -9.06 -6.68 -13.40
C ALA A 39 -9.88 -7.51 -14.40
N GLY A 40 -11.16 -7.77 -14.12
CA GLY A 40 -12.04 -8.49 -15.05
C GLY A 40 -12.21 -7.71 -16.34
N SER A 41 -11.75 -8.28 -17.46
CA SER A 41 -11.86 -7.68 -18.80
C SER A 41 -11.93 -8.77 -19.86
N ASP A 42 -12.62 -8.46 -20.96
CA ASP A 42 -12.60 -9.28 -22.19
C ASP A 42 -11.24 -9.20 -22.92
N VAL A 43 -10.36 -8.30 -22.48
CA VAL A 43 -8.98 -8.18 -22.97
C VAL A 43 -8.04 -8.95 -22.04
N GLU A 44 -7.48 -10.06 -22.54
CA GLU A 44 -6.65 -11.02 -21.80
C GLU A 44 -5.44 -10.37 -21.09
N MET A 45 -4.88 -9.31 -21.66
CA MET A 45 -3.73 -8.57 -21.12
C MET A 45 -4.03 -7.85 -19.78
N ILE A 46 -5.29 -7.47 -19.52
CA ILE A 46 -5.66 -6.71 -18.33
C ILE A 46 -5.61 -7.58 -17.05
N PRO A 47 -6.20 -8.79 -17.03
CA PRO A 47 -6.00 -9.75 -15.94
C PRO A 47 -4.53 -10.12 -15.68
N GLU A 48 -3.73 -10.27 -16.73
CA GLU A 48 -2.30 -10.59 -16.59
C GLU A 48 -1.54 -9.49 -15.86
N ILE A 49 -1.76 -8.23 -16.24
CA ILE A 49 -1.16 -7.07 -15.57
C ILE A 49 -1.59 -6.99 -14.10
N ALA A 50 -2.86 -7.25 -13.79
CA ALA A 50 -3.35 -7.23 -12.41
C ALA A 50 -2.80 -8.36 -11.55
N ASN A 51 -2.64 -9.56 -12.11
CA ASN A 51 -2.00 -10.69 -11.45
C ASN A 51 -0.51 -10.40 -11.25
N HIS A 52 0.17 -9.84 -12.25
CA HIS A 52 1.54 -9.38 -12.13
C HIS A 52 1.66 -8.31 -11.04
N LEU A 53 0.71 -7.39 -10.91
CA LEU A 53 0.64 -6.39 -9.85
C LEU A 53 0.62 -6.94 -8.43
N ILE A 54 -0.06 -8.06 -8.22
CA ILE A 54 -0.19 -8.69 -6.91
C ILE A 54 1.00 -9.62 -6.64
N SER A 55 1.52 -10.23 -7.70
CA SER A 55 2.60 -11.23 -7.62
C SER A 55 3.99 -10.59 -7.68
N SER A 56 4.12 -9.40 -8.25
CA SER A 56 5.35 -8.62 -8.23
C SER A 56 5.61 -8.23 -6.77
N GLY A 57 6.65 -8.82 -6.20
CA GLY A 57 7.02 -8.74 -4.77
C GLY A 57 7.49 -7.36 -4.30
N GLY A 58 6.93 -6.28 -4.84
CA GLY A 58 7.10 -4.93 -4.34
C GLY A 58 6.57 -4.82 -2.92
N LYS A 59 7.17 -3.93 -2.12
CA LYS A 59 6.80 -3.73 -0.71
C LYS A 59 5.41 -3.11 -0.52
N ARG A 60 4.66 -2.78 -1.60
CA ARG A 60 3.31 -2.19 -1.59
C ARG A 60 3.18 -0.98 -0.64
N LEU A 61 4.24 -0.16 -0.59
CA LEU A 61 4.34 0.94 0.39
C LEU A 61 3.23 1.99 0.22
N ARG A 62 2.83 2.30 -1.01
CA ARG A 62 1.83 3.34 -1.30
C ARG A 62 0.44 3.02 -0.73
N PRO A 63 -0.15 1.83 -0.97
CA PRO A 63 -1.41 1.48 -0.35
C PRO A 63 -1.27 1.36 1.17
N MET A 64 -0.18 0.79 1.70
CA MET A 64 0.02 0.72 3.15
C MET A 64 0.07 2.11 3.82
N LEU A 65 0.76 3.08 3.23
CA LEU A 65 0.78 4.46 3.73
C LEU A 65 -0.60 5.11 3.70
N THR A 66 -1.41 4.82 2.67
CA THR A 66 -2.78 5.33 2.57
C THR A 66 -3.67 4.75 3.68
N LEU A 67 -3.58 3.44 3.90
CA LEU A 67 -4.34 2.72 4.93
C LEU A 67 -3.92 3.17 6.33
N ALA A 68 -2.62 3.22 6.61
CA ALA A 68 -2.09 3.67 7.90
C ALA A 68 -2.47 5.13 8.19
N SER A 69 -2.47 6.00 7.18
CA SER A 69 -2.94 7.39 7.34
C SER A 69 -4.41 7.44 7.74
N ALA A 70 -5.27 6.64 7.08
CA ALA A 70 -6.69 6.58 7.43
C ALA A 70 -6.89 6.12 8.88
N GLN A 71 -6.17 5.08 9.31
CA GLN A 71 -6.22 4.60 10.70
C GLN A 71 -5.68 5.64 11.70
N MET A 72 -4.57 6.31 11.37
CA MET A 72 -3.95 7.36 12.19
C MET A 72 -4.90 8.53 12.48
N PHE A 73 -5.76 8.87 11.51
CA PHE A 73 -6.78 9.92 11.67
C PHE A 73 -8.14 9.42 12.16
N GLY A 74 -8.25 8.14 12.57
CA GLY A 74 -9.48 7.57 13.12
C GLY A 74 -10.61 7.42 12.09
N TYR A 75 -10.30 7.30 10.80
CA TYR A 75 -11.31 7.09 9.77
C TYR A 75 -11.93 5.69 9.88
N SER A 76 -13.27 5.64 9.96
CA SER A 76 -14.04 4.41 10.16
C SER A 76 -14.91 3.99 8.97
N GLY A 77 -14.83 4.72 7.84
CA GLY A 77 -15.57 4.40 6.64
C GLY A 77 -14.83 3.43 5.71
N GLU A 78 -15.42 3.15 4.54
CA GLU A 78 -14.89 2.18 3.57
C GLU A 78 -14.08 2.80 2.42
N GLY A 79 -13.97 4.13 2.38
CA GLY A 79 -13.32 4.85 1.28
C GLY A 79 -11.80 4.62 1.21
N HIS A 80 -11.15 4.36 2.34
CA HIS A 80 -9.70 4.22 2.44
C HIS A 80 -9.16 3.01 1.64
N VAL A 81 -9.89 1.89 1.60
CA VAL A 81 -9.54 0.73 0.76
C VAL A 81 -9.63 1.07 -0.72
N LYS A 82 -10.70 1.78 -1.14
CA LYS A 82 -10.87 2.22 -2.52
C LYS A 82 -9.77 3.19 -2.93
N LEU A 83 -9.44 4.15 -2.05
CA LEU A 83 -8.37 5.12 -2.29
C LEU A 83 -7.00 4.43 -2.39
N ALA A 84 -6.67 3.54 -1.46
CA ALA A 84 -5.42 2.78 -1.49
C ALA A 84 -5.29 1.95 -2.78
N THR A 85 -6.40 1.36 -3.24
CA THR A 85 -6.46 0.65 -4.52
C THR A 85 -6.22 1.57 -5.71
N SER A 86 -6.88 2.73 -5.76
CA SER A 86 -6.68 3.73 -6.84
C SER A 86 -5.24 4.24 -6.89
N VAL A 87 -4.64 4.54 -5.74
CA VAL A 87 -3.23 4.98 -5.64
C VAL A 87 -2.29 3.93 -6.23
N GLU A 88 -2.53 2.65 -5.92
CA GLU A 88 -1.71 1.57 -6.43
C GLU A 88 -1.89 1.38 -7.93
N PHE A 89 -3.12 1.47 -8.46
CA PHE A 89 -3.34 1.45 -9.91
C PHE A 89 -2.62 2.58 -10.64
N MET A 90 -2.66 3.80 -10.09
CA MET A 90 -1.92 4.93 -10.67
C MET A 90 -0.41 4.66 -10.72
N HIS A 91 0.15 4.11 -9.63
CA HIS A 91 1.57 3.73 -9.60
C HIS A 91 1.91 2.66 -10.63
N THR A 92 1.04 1.66 -10.83
CA THR A 92 1.28 0.63 -11.84
C THR A 92 1.21 1.20 -13.24
N ALA A 93 0.24 2.06 -13.52
CA ALA A 93 0.10 2.68 -14.82
C ALA A 93 1.36 3.46 -15.20
N THR A 94 1.99 4.16 -14.24
CA THR A 94 3.27 4.83 -14.49
C THR A 94 4.39 3.84 -14.74
N LEU A 95 4.51 2.74 -13.98
CA LEU A 95 5.55 1.73 -14.22
C LEU A 95 5.43 1.10 -15.61
N LEU A 96 4.23 0.71 -16.02
CA LEU A 96 3.99 0.12 -17.35
C LEU A 96 4.32 1.11 -18.47
N HIS A 97 3.97 2.38 -18.28
CA HIS A 97 4.33 3.43 -19.24
C HIS A 97 5.84 3.66 -19.28
N ASP A 98 6.51 3.67 -18.12
CA ASP A 98 7.96 3.82 -18.01
C ASP A 98 8.72 2.64 -18.66
N ASP A 99 8.16 1.42 -18.63
CA ASP A 99 8.77 0.21 -19.22
C ASP A 99 8.60 0.12 -20.75
N VAL A 100 7.67 0.88 -21.35
CA VAL A 100 7.37 0.84 -22.81
C VAL A 100 8.00 2.02 -23.57
N VAL A 101 8.35 3.12 -22.89
CA VAL A 101 8.96 4.32 -23.48
C VAL A 101 10.46 4.15 -23.72
#